data_AF-A0A520IEX0-F1
#
_entry.id   AF-A0A520IEX0-F1
#
_cell.length_a   1.000
_cell.length_b   1.000
_cell.length_c   1.000
_cell.angle_alpha   90.00
_cell.angle_beta   90.00
_cell.angle_gamma   90.00
#
_symmetry.space_group_name_H-M   'P 1'
#
loop_
_entity.id
_entity.type
_entity.pdbx_description
1 polymer ?
#
loop_
_entity_poly.entity_id
_entity_poly.type
_entity_poly.pdbx_seq_one_letter_code
_entity_poly.pdbx_strand_id
1 'polypeptide(L)'
;MRGWRAATLLMTLSTPATAETIRVTGMLPAATSEAPLLRTIAVARFGGPDGDAVAGAIGARLAQADDEPRPFFDLVARPAAAEGVIDGQASVDISESSYTETRKRCAEKVKKS
;
A
#
# COMPACT_ATOMS: atom_id res chain seq x y z
N MET A 1 33.21 -40.94 56.28
CA MET A 1 31.75 -40.85 56.04
C MET A 1 31.38 -39.38 56.18
N ARG A 2 31.18 -38.65 55.08
CA ARG A 2 29.92 -38.53 54.32
C ARG A 2 29.10 -37.38 54.89
N GLY A 3 29.05 -36.27 54.16
CA GLY A 3 28.10 -35.20 54.43
C GLY A 3 28.65 -33.79 54.24
N TRP A 4 29.05 -33.40 53.02
CA TRP A 4 28.98 -31.97 52.66
C TRP A 4 29.00 -31.72 51.14
N ARG A 5 28.08 -32.32 50.38
CA ARG A 5 27.88 -31.97 48.96
C ARG A 5 26.42 -32.14 48.57
N ALA A 6 25.56 -31.23 49.03
CA ALA A 6 24.18 -31.16 48.57
C ALA A 6 23.64 -29.74 48.81
N ALA A 7 24.13 -28.75 48.08
CA ALA A 7 23.55 -27.40 48.17
C ALA A 7 23.53 -26.62 46.84
N THR A 8 23.97 -27.19 45.73
CA THR A 8 24.14 -26.42 44.49
C THR A 8 23.77 -27.24 43.27
N LEU A 9 22.49 -27.55 43.12
CA LEU A 9 21.97 -27.96 41.81
C LEU A 9 20.46 -27.72 41.66
N LEU A 10 19.99 -26.52 42.00
CA LEU A 10 18.68 -26.03 41.57
C LEU A 10 18.85 -24.68 40.85
N MET A 11 19.75 -24.64 39.86
CA MET A 11 19.73 -23.60 38.83
C MET A 11 18.53 -23.89 37.94
N THR A 12 17.39 -23.35 38.37
CA THR A 12 16.27 -22.86 37.57
C THR A 12 16.51 -22.95 36.07
N LEU A 13 15.94 -23.98 35.43
CA LEU A 13 15.76 -24.04 33.99
C LEU A 13 14.77 -22.94 33.60
N SER A 14 15.28 -21.72 33.39
CA SER A 14 14.53 -20.66 32.73
C SER A 14 14.51 -21.00 31.25
N THR A 15 13.41 -21.61 30.79
CA THR A 15 13.16 -21.75 29.35
C THR A 15 12.95 -20.35 28.78
N PRO A 16 13.63 -19.97 27.69
CA PRO A 16 13.36 -18.69 27.05
C PRO A 16 11.91 -18.73 26.56
N ALA A 17 11.08 -17.80 27.04
CA ALA A 17 9.76 -17.58 26.49
C ALA A 17 9.95 -17.09 25.04
N THR A 18 9.82 -18.01 24.08
CA THR A 18 9.76 -17.66 22.66
C THR A 18 8.54 -16.77 22.47
N ALA A 19 8.77 -15.47 22.34
CA ALA A 19 7.74 -14.54 21.94
C ALA A 19 7.42 -14.79 20.47
N GLU A 20 6.41 -15.61 20.21
CA GLU A 20 5.82 -15.68 18.87
C GLU A 20 5.19 -14.33 18.56
N THR A 21 5.82 -13.59 17.64
CA THR A 21 5.31 -12.31 17.18
C THR A 21 4.21 -12.56 16.15
N ILE A 22 2.97 -12.65 16.62
CA ILE A 22 1.81 -12.69 15.73
C ILE A 22 1.61 -11.29 15.16
N ARG A 23 1.94 -11.10 13.88
CA ARG A 23 1.63 -9.87 13.16
C ARG A 23 0.14 -9.87 12.81
N VAL A 24 -0.64 -9.11 13.55
CA VAL A 24 -2.04 -8.81 13.21
C VAL A 24 -2.05 -7.60 12.28
N THR A 25 -2.31 -7.82 11.00
CA THR A 25 -2.63 -6.76 10.04
C THR A 25 -4.13 -6.54 10.04
N GLY A 26 -4.58 -5.32 10.38
CA GLY A 26 -5.96 -4.90 10.22
C GLY A 26 -6.04 -3.88 9.09
N MET A 27 -6.89 -4.14 8.09
CA MET A 27 -7.31 -3.10 7.17
C MET A 27 -8.41 -2.27 7.82
N LEU A 28 -8.22 -0.96 7.83
CA LEU A 28 -9.27 -0.03 8.25
C LEU A 28 -10.24 0.12 7.07
N PRO A 29 -11.54 -0.13 7.27
CA PRO A 29 -12.53 0.18 6.25
C PRO A 29 -12.49 1.68 5.92
N ALA A 30 -13.03 2.05 4.76
CA ALA A 30 -13.18 3.45 4.37
C ALA A 30 -13.79 4.28 5.53
N ALA A 31 -13.32 5.53 5.67
CA ALA A 31 -13.66 6.40 6.82
C ALA A 31 -15.16 6.74 6.95
N THR A 32 -15.97 6.37 5.97
CA THR A 32 -17.43 6.54 5.95
C THR A 32 -18.11 5.25 6.39
N SER A 33 -19.14 5.34 7.23
CA SER A 33 -19.89 4.17 7.73
C SER A 33 -20.58 3.35 6.65
N GLU A 34 -20.87 3.94 5.50
CA GLU A 34 -21.67 3.32 4.43
C GLU A 34 -20.84 2.55 3.40
N ALA A 35 -19.62 3.00 3.10
CA ALA A 35 -18.74 2.36 2.11
C ALA A 35 -18.40 0.89 2.41
N PRO A 36 -18.09 0.46 3.66
CA PRO A 36 -17.85 -0.97 3.94
C PRO A 36 -19.11 -1.84 3.88
N LEU A 37 -20.30 -1.27 3.69
CA LEU A 37 -21.53 -2.03 3.45
C LEU A 37 -21.72 -2.42 1.99
N LEU A 38 -20.98 -1.78 1.08
CA LEU A 38 -21.05 -2.06 -0.36
C LEU A 38 -20.40 -3.41 -0.64
N ARG A 39 -21.23 -4.38 -1.03
CA ARG A 39 -20.80 -5.72 -1.40
C ARG A 39 -20.33 -5.79 -2.84
N THR A 40 -20.84 -4.93 -3.70
CA THR A 40 -20.47 -4.92 -5.12
C THR A 40 -20.11 -3.51 -5.58
N ILE A 41 -18.99 -3.40 -6.27
CA ILE A 41 -18.49 -2.13 -6.81
C ILE A 41 -18.22 -2.31 -8.30
N ALA A 42 -18.51 -1.28 -9.10
CA ALA A 42 -18.11 -1.20 -10.50
C ALA A 42 -17.36 0.08 -10.79
N VAL A 43 -16.48 0.03 -11.79
CA VAL A 43 -15.84 1.22 -12.37
C VAL A 43 -16.58 1.55 -13.66
N ALA A 44 -17.20 2.74 -13.71
CA ALA A 44 -17.83 3.24 -14.91
C ALA A 44 -16.78 3.74 -15.92
N ARG A 45 -17.24 4.10 -17.12
CA ARG A 45 -16.39 4.80 -18.08
C ARG A 45 -16.15 6.23 -17.59
N PHE A 46 -14.89 6.59 -17.43
CA PHE A 46 -14.52 7.97 -17.14
C PHE A 46 -14.59 8.78 -18.44
N GLY A 47 -15.07 10.01 -18.35
CA GLY A 47 -15.05 10.96 -19.46
C GLY A 47 -13.66 11.56 -19.68
N GLY A 48 -13.49 12.23 -20.82
CA GLY A 48 -12.25 12.94 -21.17
C GLY A 48 -11.23 12.08 -21.91
N PRO A 49 -10.14 12.69 -22.43
CA PRO A 49 -9.18 12.03 -23.32
C PRO A 49 -8.49 10.82 -22.70
N ASP A 50 -8.27 10.87 -21.39
CA ASP A 50 -7.55 9.85 -20.62
C ASP A 50 -8.50 8.95 -19.81
N GLY A 51 -9.82 9.08 -20.02
CA GLY A 51 -10.85 8.43 -19.22
C GLY A 51 -10.72 6.90 -19.18
N ASP A 52 -10.58 6.25 -20.34
CA ASP A 52 -10.46 4.79 -20.41
C ASP A 52 -9.18 4.28 -19.72
N ALA A 53 -8.08 5.03 -19.81
CA ALA A 53 -6.83 4.68 -19.14
C ALA A 53 -6.96 4.78 -17.62
N VAL A 54 -7.62 5.83 -17.11
CA VAL A 54 -7.88 6.00 -15.68
C VAL A 54 -8.84 4.93 -15.17
N ALA A 55 -9.95 4.69 -15.86
CA ALA A 55 -10.92 3.67 -15.49
C ALA A 55 -10.27 2.27 -15.44
N GLY A 56 -9.46 1.93 -16.45
CA GLY A 56 -8.71 0.69 -16.48
C GLY A 56 -7.69 0.56 -15.35
N ALA A 57 -6.97 1.64 -15.03
CA ALA A 57 -6.01 1.65 -13.92
C ALA A 57 -6.69 1.46 -12.56
N ILE A 58 -7.83 2.13 -12.32
CA ILE A 58 -8.63 1.94 -11.10
C ILE A 58 -9.11 0.50 -11.00
N GLY A 59 -9.70 -0.05 -12.07
CA GLY A 59 -10.18 -1.44 -12.08
C GLY A 59 -9.07 -2.45 -11.80
N ALA A 60 -7.89 -2.27 -12.41
CA ALA A 60 -6.74 -3.13 -12.18
C ALA A 60 -6.24 -3.08 -10.72
N ARG A 61 -6.27 -1.91 -10.09
CA ARG A 61 -5.88 -1.77 -8.67
C ARG A 61 -6.89 -2.38 -7.72
N LEU A 62 -8.18 -2.23 -7.99
CA LEU A 62 -9.23 -2.87 -7.19
C LEU A 62 -9.19 -4.39 -7.32
N ALA A 63 -8.96 -4.92 -8.53
CA ALA A 63 -8.81 -6.36 -8.73
C ALA A 63 -7.59 -6.95 -7.99
N GLN A 64 -6.51 -6.17 -7.78
CA GLN A 64 -5.37 -6.58 -6.95
C GLN A 64 -5.70 -6.58 -5.44
N ALA A 65 -6.72 -5.84 -5.01
CA ALA A 65 -7.20 -5.89 -3.63
C ALA A 65 -7.98 -7.19 -3.34
N ASP A 66 -8.50 -7.85 -4.38
CA ASP A 66 -9.17 -9.16 -4.26
C ASP A 66 -8.22 -10.32 -3.97
N ASP A 67 -6.90 -10.13 -4.13
CA ASP A 67 -5.87 -11.13 -3.78
C ASP A 67 -5.66 -11.26 -2.25
N GLU A 68 -6.35 -10.45 -1.44
CA GLU A 68 -6.34 -10.58 0.02
C GLU A 68 -7.26 -11.70 0.53
N PRO A 69 -6.98 -12.28 1.71
CA PRO A 69 -7.69 -13.45 2.22
C PRO A 69 -9.20 -13.27 2.39
N ARG A 70 -9.71 -12.03 2.39
CA ARG A 70 -11.14 -11.67 2.27
C ARG A 70 -11.26 -10.21 1.77
N PRO A 71 -11.54 -9.96 0.49
CA PRO A 71 -11.90 -8.61 0.06
C PRO A 71 -13.21 -8.15 0.71
N PHE A 72 -13.34 -6.84 0.91
CA PHE A 72 -14.54 -6.24 1.51
C PHE A 72 -15.70 -6.08 0.51
N PHE A 73 -15.43 -6.26 -0.79
CA PHE A 73 -16.37 -6.07 -1.90
C PHE A 73 -16.02 -7.01 -3.06
N ASP A 74 -16.97 -7.21 -3.97
CA ASP A 74 -16.78 -7.88 -5.26
C ASP A 74 -16.73 -6.83 -6.38
N LEU A 75 -15.70 -6.89 -7.24
CA LEU A 75 -15.62 -6.04 -8.43
C LEU A 75 -16.47 -6.62 -9.57
N VAL A 76 -17.49 -5.88 -10.02
CA VAL A 76 -18.38 -6.31 -11.11
C VAL A 76 -18.22 -5.46 -12.36
N ALA A 77 -18.31 -6.11 -13.53
CA ALA A 77 -18.07 -5.45 -14.82
C ALA A 77 -19.20 -4.50 -15.27
N ARG A 78 -20.42 -4.68 -14.76
CA ARG A 78 -21.59 -3.89 -15.18
C ARG A 78 -21.99 -2.90 -14.09
N PRO A 79 -21.88 -1.58 -14.33
CA PRO A 79 -22.26 -0.56 -13.35
C PRO A 79 -23.71 -0.69 -12.85
N ALA A 80 -24.65 -1.04 -13.73
CA ALA A 80 -26.06 -1.22 -13.37
C ALA A 80 -26.33 -2.41 -12.42
N ALA A 81 -25.36 -3.29 -12.20
CA ALA A 81 -25.46 -4.43 -11.29
C ALA A 81 -24.70 -4.21 -9.97
N ALA A 82 -24.05 -3.05 -9.80
CA ALA A 82 -23.27 -2.73 -8.63
C ALA A 82 -24.07 -1.89 -7.63
N GLU A 83 -23.79 -2.09 -6.34
CA GLU A 83 -24.30 -1.25 -5.26
C GLU A 83 -23.56 0.10 -5.21
N GLY A 84 -22.28 0.11 -5.58
CA GLY A 84 -21.46 1.31 -5.70
C GLY A 84 -20.84 1.45 -7.10
N VAL A 85 -20.81 2.68 -7.62
CA VAL A 85 -20.18 2.98 -8.91
C VAL A 85 -19.14 4.08 -8.72
N ILE A 86 -17.94 3.83 -9.22
CA ILE A 86 -16.87 4.83 -9.32
C ILE A 86 -16.89 5.40 -10.73
N ASP A 87 -17.14 6.70 -10.84
CA ASP A 87 -17.13 7.45 -12.11
C ASP A 87 -16.36 8.77 -11.99
N GLY A 88 -16.20 9.47 -13.11
CA GLY A 88 -15.54 10.76 -13.13
C GLY A 88 -15.13 11.22 -14.52
N GLN A 89 -14.33 12.29 -14.55
CA GLN A 89 -13.67 12.81 -15.75
C GLN A 89 -12.16 12.84 -15.54
N ALA A 90 -11.41 12.48 -16.58
CA ALA A 90 -9.96 12.51 -16.59
C ALA A 90 -9.46 13.38 -17.74
N SER A 91 -8.67 14.40 -17.39
CA SER A 91 -7.95 15.24 -18.33
C SER A 91 -6.56 15.51 -17.78
N VAL A 92 -5.53 15.31 -18.59
CA VAL A 92 -4.16 15.71 -18.24
C VAL A 92 -3.93 17.17 -18.66
N ASP A 93 -3.47 17.98 -17.71
CA ASP A 93 -2.92 19.32 -17.97
C ASP A 93 -1.40 19.25 -17.81
N ILE A 94 -0.65 19.51 -18.90
CA ILE A 94 0.81 19.50 -18.91
C ILE A 94 1.30 20.94 -18.88
N SER A 95 1.66 21.43 -17.70
CA SER A 95 2.33 22.72 -17.52
C SER A 95 3.85 22.55 -17.56
N GLU A 96 4.43 22.72 -18.75
CA GLU A 96 5.89 22.72 -18.94
C GLU A 96 6.46 24.12 -18.64
N SER A 97 7.20 24.29 -17.55
CA SER A 97 7.94 25.51 -17.28
C SER A 97 9.41 25.33 -17.66
N SER A 98 9.92 26.14 -18.58
CA SER A 98 11.34 26.14 -18.93
C SER A 98 12.19 26.55 -17.70
N TYR A 99 12.94 25.61 -17.14
CA TYR A 99 13.86 25.85 -16.03
C TYR A 99 15.30 25.94 -16.54
N THR A 100 15.86 27.14 -16.56
CA THR A 100 17.27 27.38 -16.91
C THR A 100 18.09 27.45 -15.62
N GLU A 101 18.81 26.36 -15.29
CA GLU A 101 19.72 26.31 -14.15
C GLU A 101 21.16 26.65 -14.60
N THR A 102 21.70 27.79 -14.12
CA THR A 102 23.10 28.16 -14.37
C THR A 102 24.03 27.30 -13.52
N ARG A 103 24.54 26.20 -14.07
CA ARG A 103 25.54 25.35 -13.39
C ARG A 103 26.95 25.89 -13.58
N LYS A 104 27.60 26.29 -12.49
CA LYS A 104 29.04 26.60 -12.48
C LYS A 104 29.84 25.31 -12.58
N ARG A 105 30.42 25.01 -13.75
CA ARG A 105 31.50 24.02 -13.86
C ARG A 105 32.81 24.70 -13.46
N CYS A 106 33.47 24.16 -12.44
CA CYS A 106 34.83 24.57 -12.11
C CYS A 106 35.76 24.10 -13.23
N ALA A 107 36.32 25.05 -13.97
CA ALA A 107 37.44 24.79 -14.86
C ALA A 107 38.74 24.82 -14.04
N GLU A 108 39.55 23.78 -14.17
CA GLU A 108 40.88 23.72 -13.57
C GLU A 108 41.75 24.85 -14.12
N LYS A 109 42.43 25.58 -13.23
CA LYS A 109 43.30 26.69 -13.65
C LYS A 109 44.60 26.13 -14.21
N VAL A 110 44.80 26.27 -15.52
CA VAL A 110 46.11 26.04 -16.14
C VAL A 110 47.06 27.15 -15.68
N LYS A 111 48.08 26.78 -14.90
CA LYS A 111 49.16 27.69 -14.49
C LYS A 111 50.01 28.00 -15.71
N LYS A 112 50.04 29.26 -16.16
CA LYS A 112 50.98 29.70 -17.20
C LYS A 112 52.39 29.77 -16.61
N SER A 113 53.32 29.07 -17.26
CA SER A 113 54.76 29.10 -16.99
C SER A 113 55.39 30.41 -17.43
#